data_AF-A0A090VUB7-F1
#
_entry.id   AF-A0A090VUB7-F1
#
_cell.length_a   1.000
_cell.length_b   1.000
_cell.length_c   1.000
_cell.angle_alpha   90.00
_cell.angle_beta   90.00
_cell.angle_gamma   90.00
#
_symmetry.space_group_name_H-M   'P 1'
#
loop_
_entity.id
_entity.type
_entity.pdbx_description
1 polymer ?
#
loop_
_entity_poly.entity_id
_entity_poly.type
_entity_poly.pdbx_seq_one_letter_code
_entity_poly.pdbx_strand_id
1 'polypeptide(L)'
;MAFLEFDENVIDKVFLLKALNSVTKYFRDTAPDGTQPNLNTKIMGDYQIILPPIDIQRKFVDSLKIIEQQKDQTQTALQKSEALFNSLLQKAFKGAL
;
A
#
# COMPACT_ATOMS: atom_id res chain seq x y z
N MET A 1 24.34 -9.24 -5.90
CA MET A 1 23.13 -8.53 -5.42
C MET A 1 23.09 -8.71 -3.92
N ALA A 2 23.45 -7.68 -3.15
CA ALA A 2 23.47 -7.78 -1.70
C ALA A 2 22.03 -7.65 -1.19
N PHE A 3 21.50 -8.74 -0.63
CA PHE A 3 20.44 -8.61 0.36
C PHE A 3 21.09 -7.88 1.54
N LEU A 4 20.87 -6.57 1.64
CA LEU A 4 21.23 -5.84 2.84
C LEU A 4 20.33 -6.41 3.94
N GLU A 5 20.91 -7.22 4.82
CA GLU A 5 20.26 -7.57 6.08
C GLU A 5 20.12 -6.27 6.87
N PHE A 6 18.90 -5.75 6.87
CA PHE A 6 18.56 -4.57 7.65
C PHE A 6 18.36 -4.99 9.10
N ASP A 7 19.01 -4.27 10.02
CA ASP A 7 18.75 -4.43 11.46
C ASP A 7 17.29 -4.05 11.76
N GLU A 8 16.52 -5.03 12.24
CA GLU A 8 15.09 -4.87 12.57
C GLU A 8 14.85 -3.94 13.78
N ASN A 9 15.92 -3.58 14.49
CA ASN A 9 15.89 -2.54 15.53
C ASN A 9 16.11 -1.14 14.98
N VAL A 10 16.59 -1.02 13.73
CA VAL A 10 16.84 0.26 13.06
C VAL A 10 15.73 0.59 12.08
N ILE A 11 15.25 -0.40 11.34
CA ILE A 11 14.27 -0.17 10.27
C ILE A 11 13.22 -1.27 10.17
N ASP A 12 11.96 -0.85 10.14
CA ASP A 12 10.83 -1.73 9.86
C ASP A 12 10.68 -1.91 8.33
N LYS A 13 10.60 -3.16 7.89
CA LYS A 13 10.53 -3.53 6.46
C LYS A 13 9.26 -2.99 5.78
N VAL A 14 8.13 -2.98 6.48
CA VAL A 14 6.86 -2.47 5.96
C VAL A 14 6.91 -0.95 5.89
N PHE A 15 7.50 -0.29 6.90
CA PHE A 15 7.74 1.16 6.85
C PHE A 15 8.62 1.53 5.64
N LEU A 16 9.77 0.86 5.47
CA LEU A 16 10.68 1.10 4.35
C LEU A 16 9.97 0.93 3.00
N LEU A 17 9.21 -0.16 2.84
CA LEU A 17 8.45 -0.39 1.62
C LEU A 17 7.46 0.73 1.34
N LYS A 18 6.72 1.20 2.36
CA LYS A 18 5.76 2.31 2.19
C LYS A 18 6.46 3.64 1.90
N ALA A 19 7.59 3.92 2.54
CA ALA A 19 8.41 5.10 2.27
C ALA A 19 8.91 5.11 0.82
N LEU A 20 9.49 3.99 0.34
CA LEU A 20 9.94 3.85 -1.05
C LEU A 20 8.79 3.98 -2.07
N ASN A 21 7.64 3.39 -1.75
CA ASN A 21 6.45 3.51 -2.60
C ASN A 21 5.98 4.97 -2.72
N SER A 22 6.08 5.75 -1.65
CA SER A 22 5.66 7.17 -1.66
C SER A 22 6.50 8.04 -2.60
N VAL A 23 7.75 7.65 -2.86
CA VAL A 23 8.70 8.40 -3.71
C VAL A 23 8.90 7.75 -5.08
N THR A 24 8.24 6.62 -5.35
CA THR A 24 8.36 5.89 -6.62
C THR A 24 7.98 6.77 -7.81
N LYS A 25 6.99 7.66 -7.66
CA LYS A 25 6.62 8.61 -8.71
C LYS A 25 7.75 9.59 -9.01
N TYR A 26 8.38 10.17 -7.98
CA TYR A 26 9.53 11.05 -8.13
C TYR A 26 10.64 10.39 -8.95
N PHE A 27 10.96 9.12 -8.66
CA PHE A 27 11.97 8.39 -9.41
C PHE A 27 11.59 8.11 -10.86
N ARG A 28 10.31 7.88 -11.16
CA ARG A 28 9.84 7.72 -12.55
C ARG A 28 9.91 9.02 -13.32
N ASP A 29 9.54 10.12 -12.69
CA ASP A 29 9.47 11.44 -13.32
C ASP A 29 10.88 12.06 -13.50
N THR A 30 11.88 11.60 -12.75
CA THR A 30 13.28 12.04 -12.86
C THR A 30 14.06 11.26 -13.95
N ALA A 31 13.46 10.24 -14.56
CA ALA A 31 14.10 9.48 -15.62
C ALA A 31 14.18 10.30 -16.93
N PRO A 32 15.32 10.28 -17.66
CA PRO A 32 15.45 11.00 -18.92
C PRO A 32 14.43 10.56 -19.98
N ASP A 33 13.80 11.55 -20.64
CA ASP A 33 12.88 11.32 -21.75
C ASP A 33 13.51 10.40 -22.82
N GLY A 34 12.77 9.37 -23.24
CA GLY A 34 13.18 8.46 -24.32
C GLY A 34 13.98 7.22 -23.89
N THR A 35 14.28 7.05 -22.60
CA THR A 35 14.79 5.79 -22.06
C THR A 35 13.72 5.06 -21.28
N GLN A 36 13.69 3.72 -21.33
CA GLN A 36 12.86 2.94 -20.41
C GLN A 36 13.27 3.38 -18.99
N PRO A 37 12.34 3.90 -18.15
CA PRO A 37 12.67 4.45 -16.85
C PRO A 37 13.16 3.33 -15.93
N ASN A 38 14.43 2.96 -16.10
CA ASN A 38 15.15 2.08 -15.23
C ASN A 38 15.62 2.93 -14.07
N LEU A 39 15.02 2.65 -12.91
CA LEU A 39 15.51 3.13 -11.62
C LEU A 39 16.95 2.66 -11.47
N ASN A 40 17.90 3.52 -11.87
CA ASN A 40 19.29 3.16 -11.78
C ASN A 40 19.68 3.15 -10.29
N THR A 41 20.50 2.18 -9.90
CA THR A 41 20.91 1.97 -8.50
C THR A 41 21.60 3.19 -7.89
N LYS A 42 22.17 4.06 -8.74
CA LYS A 42 22.81 5.32 -8.34
C LYS A 42 21.79 6.35 -7.81
N ILE A 43 20.71 6.59 -8.56
CA ILE A 43 19.63 7.51 -8.17
C ILE A 43 18.96 7.06 -6.87
N MET A 44 18.75 5.75 -6.69
CA MET A 44 18.23 5.20 -5.43
C MET A 44 19.23 5.34 -4.27
N GLY A 45 20.52 5.09 -4.51
CA GLY A 45 21.56 5.21 -3.48
C GLY A 45 21.78 6.64 -3.00
N ASP A 46 21.63 7.62 -3.88
CA ASP A 46 21.80 9.04 -3.56
C ASP A 46 20.55 9.66 -2.90
N TYR A 47 19.42 8.95 -2.89
CA TYR A 47 18.16 9.45 -2.33
C TYR A 47 18.13 9.33 -0.80
N GLN A 48 17.92 10.46 -0.13
CA GLN A 48 17.80 10.51 1.32
C GLN A 48 16.37 10.24 1.77
N ILE A 49 16.18 9.13 2.50
CA ILE A 49 14.90 8.79 3.13
C ILE A 49 14.88 9.33 4.57
N ILE A 50 13.75 9.91 4.97
CA ILE A 50 13.51 10.25 6.37
C ILE A 50 13.34 8.94 7.16
N LEU A 51 14.25 8.68 8.10
CA LEU A 51 14.23 7.52 8.97
C LEU A 51 13.88 7.94 10.40
N PRO A 52 12.59 7.89 10.81
CA PRO A 52 12.20 8.20 12.17
C PRO A 52 12.64 7.09 13.15
N PRO A 53 12.65 7.34 14.47
CA PRO A 53 12.89 6.31 15.48
C PRO A 53 12.04 5.05 15.27
N ILE A 54 12.60 3.87 15.58
CA ILE A 54 11.97 2.57 15.33
C ILE A 54 10.56 2.46 15.93
N ASP A 55 10.33 3.07 17.10
CA ASP A 55 9.01 3.07 17.76
C ASP A 55 7.95 3.81 16.94
N ILE A 56 8.35 4.88 16.25
CA ILE A 56 7.45 5.65 15.37
C ILE A 56 7.18 4.87 14.09
N GLN A 57 8.19 4.20 13.53
CA GLN A 57 8.01 3.33 12.37
C GLN A 57 6.99 2.22 12.68
N ARG A 58 7.12 1.55 13.84
CA ARG A 58 6.19 0.49 14.27
C ARG A 58 4.77 1.01 14.51
N LYS A 59 4.63 2.18 15.16
CA LYS A 59 3.31 2.84 15.33
C LYS A 59 2.63 3.16 14.00
N PHE A 60 3.40 3.61 13.01
CA PHE A 60 2.89 3.83 11.66
C PHE A 60 2.37 2.53 11.04
N VAL A 61 3.16 1.44 11.15
CA VAL A 61 2.79 0.13 10.60
C VAL A 61 1.54 -0.43 11.28
N ASP A 62 1.40 -0.27 12.59
CA ASP A 62 0.22 -0.73 13.32
C ASP A 62 -1.03 0.06 12.93
N SER A 63 -0.89 1.38 12.75
CA SER A 63 -1.99 2.22 12.24
C SER A 63 -2.40 1.79 10.83
N LEU A 64 -1.43 1.52 9.96
CA LEU A 64 -1.65 1.03 8.61
C LEU A 64 -2.41 -0.31 8.61
N LYS A 65 -2.04 -1.25 9.46
CA LYS A 65 -2.73 -2.56 9.57
C LYS A 65 -4.21 -2.39 9.91
N ILE A 66 -4.52 -1.50 10.85
CA ILE A 66 -5.91 -1.22 11.25
C ILE A 66 -6.70 -0.65 10.06
N ILE A 67 -6.09 0.28 9.31
CA ILE A 67 -6.74 0.89 8.14
C ILE A 67 -7.01 -0.15 7.04
N GLU A 68 -6.03 -1.01 6.72
CA GLU A 68 -6.23 -2.06 5.71
C GLU A 68 -7.31 -3.06 6.15
N GLN A 69 -7.34 -3.44 7.43
CA GLN A 69 -8.41 -4.30 7.97
C GLN A 69 -9.79 -3.66 7.84
N GLN A 70 -9.93 -2.37 8.14
CA GLN A 70 -11.19 -1.63 8.01
C GLN A 70 -11.64 -1.55 6.54
N LYS A 71 -10.69 -1.38 5.62
CA LYS A 71 -10.94 -1.35 4.18
C LYS A 71 -11.47 -2.69 3.69
N ASP A 72 -10.85 -3.80 4.10
CA ASP A 72 -11.29 -5.15 3.73
C ASP A 72 -12.70 -5.47 4.25
N GLN A 73 -12.98 -5.08 5.50
CA GLN A 73 -14.31 -5.21 6.10
C GLN A 73 -15.36 -4.40 5.33
N THR A 74 -15.03 -3.16 4.95
CA THR A 74 -15.91 -2.27 4.19
C THR A 74 -16.19 -2.85 2.80
N GLN A 75 -15.17 -3.36 2.10
CA GLN A 75 -15.33 -3.98 0.79
C GLN A 75 -16.23 -5.23 0.86
N THR A 76 -16.06 -6.04 1.91
CA THR A 76 -16.89 -7.22 2.15
C THR A 76 -18.35 -6.83 2.45
N ALA A 77 -18.56 -5.79 3.26
CA ALA A 77 -19.89 -5.28 3.56
C ALA A 77 -20.59 -4.75 2.30
N LEU A 78 -19.87 -4.04 1.44
CA LEU A 78 -20.37 -3.55 0.15
C LEU A 78 -20.86 -4.71 -0.73
N GLN A 79 -20.03 -5.73 -0.92
CA GLN A 79 -20.39 -6.91 -1.73
C GLN A 79 -21.64 -7.63 -1.19
N LYS A 80 -21.76 -7.75 0.14
CA LYS A 80 -22.95 -8.35 0.77
C LYS A 80 -24.19 -7.49 0.57
N SER A 81 -24.06 -6.16 0.65
CA SER A 81 -25.15 -5.22 0.41
C SER A 81 -25.65 -5.31 -1.03
N GLU A 82 -24.74 -5.37 -2.01
CA GLU A 82 -25.09 -5.54 -3.43
C GLU A 82 -25.78 -6.89 -3.69
N ALA A 83 -25.27 -7.97 -3.12
CA ALA A 83 -25.88 -9.29 -3.23
C ALA A 83 -27.30 -9.33 -2.63
N LEU A 84 -27.49 -8.71 -1.46
CA LEU A 84 -28.80 -8.61 -0.81
C LEU A 84 -29.78 -7.78 -1.65
N PHE A 85 -29.34 -6.62 -2.13
CA PHE A 85 -30.14 -5.76 -3.00
C PHE A 85 -30.59 -6.51 -4.26
N ASN A 86 -29.68 -7.21 -4.92
CA ASN A 86 -29.99 -8.03 -6.09
C ASN A 86 -30.97 -9.16 -5.77
N SER A 87 -30.84 -9.82 -4.61
CA SER A 87 -31.79 -10.85 -4.16
C SER A 87 -33.19 -10.28 -3.94
N LEU A 88 -33.30 -9.11 -3.32
CA LEU A 88 -34.58 -8.43 -3.08
C LEU A 88 -35.24 -8.00 -4.39
N LEU A 89 -34.48 -7.42 -5.33
CA LEU A 89 -34.98 -7.10 -6.67
C LEU A 89 -35.54 -8.33 -7.37
N GLN A 90 -34.80 -9.44 -7.37
CA GLN A 90 -35.27 -10.70 -7.98
C GLN A 90 -36.57 -11.21 -7.34
N LYS A 91 -36.72 -11.10 -6.02
CA LYS A 91 -37.96 -11.49 -5.32
C LYS A 91 -39.14 -10.58 -5.71
N ALA A 92 -38.89 -9.27 -5.80
CA ALA A 92 -39.92 -8.29 -6.15
C ALA A 92 -40.44 -8.50 -7.57
N PHE A 93 -39.55 -8.72 -8.54
CA PHE A 93 -39.95 -8.97 -9.94
C PHE A 93 -40.58 -10.35 -10.17
N LYS A 94 -40.33 -11.33 -9.29
CA LYS A 94 -40.97 -12.65 -9.32
C LYS A 94 -42.31 -12.69 -8.58
N GLY A 95 -42.79 -11.59 -8.01
CA GLY A 95 -44.04 -11.53 -7.25
C GLY A 95 -44.02 -12.36 -5.96
N ALA A 96 -42.84 -12.64 -5.40
CA ALA A 96 -42.65 -13.45 -4.20
C ALA A 96 -42.51 -12.60 -2.93
N LEU A 97 -43.05 -11.38 -2.95
CA LEU A 97 -43.06 -10.39 -1.87
C LEU A 97 -44.48 -9.91 -1.64
#